data_AF-A0A9D1NT38-F1
#
_entry.id   AF-A0A9D1NT38-F1
#
_cell.length_a   1.000
_cell.length_b   1.000
_cell.length_c   1.000
_cell.angle_alpha   90.00
_cell.angle_beta   90.00
_cell.angle_gamma   90.00
#
_symmetry.space_group_name_H-M   'P 1'
#
loop_
_entity.id
_entity.type
_entity.pdbx_description
1 polymer ?
#
loop_
_entity_poly.entity_id
_entity_poly.type
_entity_poly.pdbx_seq_one_letter_code
_entity_poly.pdbx_strand_id
1 'polypeptide(L)'
;MNEVRNIIVGFELGEKASQLCYYDRRTGDAVSLSMKVGTGQYAFPNCVSKRPGEDEWHFGLEVEYFVEKQNEVYLDNIYRACAAGGTVSLDAEEWDAGELLGRFIGYALRILGVPDPVKSISGLMITVPALTRPLVENVRKACAYLGFSRNRCFLQSYEESFYYHTLYQRPELWSRQVALFRFDGDLVSFSQLEMDHKTRPVQVRVARGRQVKLSSDPGRRDLDFCQLIQESMGTQIFSSVYLVGEGFDQEWAVRSVPLLCRNQRHVFYGSNLFVKGACFGAREKVEDRNLKGYLYCGNDLVRKNVGMDMLISGSPAYYSLIGAGVNWYEAVGDCEILLDGTKELVFTVSDMEGKRKEKYSMQLPGLPERPPKATRLHIHLEFESDKRCRIHVTDLGLGEMYPASGMEWEETILSDRS
;
A
#
# COMPACT_ATOMS: atom_id res chain seq x y z
N MET A 1 -19.20 -8.60 -28.20
CA MET A 1 -18.44 -7.45 -27.67
C MET A 1 -18.34 -7.65 -26.18
N ASN A 2 -17.20 -8.13 -25.67
CA ASN A 2 -16.98 -8.23 -24.23
C ASN A 2 -16.85 -6.81 -23.70
N GLU A 3 -17.87 -6.29 -23.03
CA GLU A 3 -17.69 -5.13 -22.17
C GLU A 3 -16.64 -5.51 -21.13
N VAL A 4 -15.41 -5.04 -21.36
CA VAL A 4 -14.41 -4.96 -20.30
C VAL A 4 -15.04 -4.05 -19.25
N ARG A 5 -15.58 -4.65 -18.19
CA ARG A 5 -16.05 -3.86 -17.05
C ARG A 5 -14.84 -3.10 -16.53
N ASN A 6 -15.02 -1.82 -16.22
CA ASN A 6 -13.97 -0.97 -15.68
C ASN A 6 -14.11 -1.00 -14.14
N ILE A 7 -13.82 -2.13 -13.49
CA ILE A 7 -14.06 -2.29 -12.04
C ILE A 7 -12.88 -1.73 -11.25
N ILE A 8 -13.18 -0.94 -10.22
CA ILE A 8 -12.21 -0.45 -9.25
C ILE A 8 -12.44 -1.19 -7.95
N VAL A 9 -11.37 -1.73 -7.37
CA VAL A 9 -11.44 -2.66 -6.23
C VAL A 9 -10.50 -2.19 -5.13
N GLY A 10 -11.02 -2.16 -3.91
CA GLY A 10 -10.22 -2.12 -2.69
C GLY A 10 -10.14 -3.51 -2.09
N PHE A 11 -8.93 -3.98 -1.80
CA PHE A 11 -8.65 -5.23 -1.11
C PHE A 11 -7.94 -4.92 0.19
N GLU A 12 -8.46 -5.35 1.32
CA GLU A 12 -7.76 -5.25 2.60
C GLU A 12 -7.16 -6.60 2.94
N LEU A 13 -5.83 -6.63 3.07
CA LEU A 13 -5.07 -7.76 3.57
C LEU A 13 -4.64 -7.42 5.01
N GLY A 14 -5.54 -7.63 5.96
CA GLY A 14 -5.28 -7.42 7.38
C GLY A 14 -4.47 -8.56 7.99
N GLU A 15 -4.09 -8.44 9.26
CA GLU A 15 -3.31 -9.51 9.92
C GLU A 15 -4.15 -10.76 10.21
N LYS A 16 -5.41 -10.59 10.62
CA LYS A 16 -6.31 -11.69 11.02
C LYS A 16 -7.28 -12.09 9.92
N ALA A 17 -7.79 -11.11 9.19
CA ALA A 17 -8.81 -11.29 8.18
C ALA A 17 -8.59 -10.32 7.01
N SER A 18 -9.16 -10.68 5.88
CA SER A 18 -9.22 -9.86 4.67
C SER A 18 -10.65 -9.49 4.34
N GLN A 19 -10.84 -8.44 3.55
CA GLN A 19 -12.13 -8.05 3.01
C GLN A 19 -11.98 -7.34 1.66
N LEU A 20 -13.06 -7.28 0.89
CA LEU A 20 -13.09 -6.73 -0.45
C LEU A 20 -14.22 -5.70 -0.60
N CYS A 21 -13.98 -4.64 -1.36
CA CYS A 21 -15.03 -3.75 -1.82
C CYS A 21 -14.80 -3.31 -3.27
N TYR A 22 -15.84 -2.83 -3.93
CA TYR A 22 -15.75 -2.25 -5.27
C TYR A 22 -16.38 -0.87 -5.30
N TYR A 23 -15.95 -0.04 -6.24
CA TYR A 23 -16.53 1.29 -6.43
C TYR A 23 -17.84 1.19 -7.21
N ASP A 24 -18.95 1.58 -6.59
CA ASP A 24 -20.23 1.69 -7.27
C ASP A 24 -20.42 3.10 -7.81
N ARG A 25 -20.32 3.24 -9.13
CA ARG A 25 -20.49 4.51 -9.84
C ARG A 25 -21.90 5.10 -9.71
N ARG A 26 -22.91 4.28 -9.40
CA ARG A 26 -24.30 4.75 -9.26
C ARG A 26 -24.50 5.50 -7.95
N THR A 27 -23.91 5.00 -6.88
CA THR A 27 -24.00 5.60 -5.54
C THR A 27 -22.89 6.62 -5.30
N GLY A 28 -21.77 6.50 -6.03
CA GLY A 28 -20.59 7.32 -5.83
C GLY A 28 -19.74 6.88 -4.63
N ASP A 29 -19.93 5.66 -4.13
CA ASP A 29 -19.31 5.12 -2.91
C ASP A 29 -18.67 3.74 -3.14
N ALA A 30 -17.77 3.36 -2.24
CA ALA A 30 -17.22 2.01 -2.15
C ALA A 30 -18.18 1.07 -1.41
N VAL A 31 -18.52 -0.05 -2.04
CA VAL A 31 -19.48 -1.05 -1.55
C VAL A 31 -18.75 -2.32 -1.14
N SER A 32 -18.81 -2.67 0.15
CA SER A 32 -18.25 -3.91 0.70
C SER A 32 -18.96 -5.13 0.13
N LEU A 33 -18.19 -6.16 -0.23
CA LEU A 33 -18.71 -7.42 -0.75
C LEU A 33 -18.84 -8.44 0.37
N SER A 34 -20.02 -9.06 0.48
CA SER A 34 -20.23 -10.13 1.44
C SER A 34 -19.78 -11.47 0.88
N MET A 35 -19.15 -12.28 1.73
CA MET A 35 -18.75 -13.67 1.44
C MET A 35 -19.94 -14.58 1.18
N LYS A 36 -21.09 -14.29 1.79
CA LYS A 36 -22.34 -15.03 1.60
C LYS A 36 -23.42 -14.06 1.21
N VAL A 37 -23.96 -14.21 0.00
CA VAL A 37 -24.99 -13.32 -0.55
C VAL A 37 -26.13 -13.15 0.47
N GLY A 38 -26.48 -11.89 0.76
CA GLY A 38 -27.53 -11.55 1.72
C GLY A 38 -27.12 -11.56 3.19
N THR A 39 -25.83 -11.78 3.51
CA THR A 39 -25.31 -11.69 4.88
C THR A 39 -24.51 -10.40 5.11
N GLY A 40 -24.30 -10.04 6.38
CA GLY A 40 -23.38 -8.97 6.79
C GLY A 40 -21.93 -9.44 6.97
N GLN A 41 -21.58 -10.66 6.52
CA GLN A 41 -20.25 -11.22 6.68
C GLN A 41 -19.35 -10.74 5.53
N TYR A 42 -18.58 -9.67 5.76
CA TYR A 42 -17.68 -9.06 4.77
C TYR A 42 -16.24 -9.55 4.88
N ALA A 43 -15.79 -9.84 6.11
CA ALA A 43 -14.45 -10.32 6.38
C ALA A 43 -14.36 -11.84 6.20
N PHE A 44 -13.21 -12.31 5.73
CA PHE A 44 -12.87 -13.72 5.59
C PHE A 44 -11.46 -13.99 6.13
N PRO A 45 -11.20 -15.20 6.68
CA PRO A 45 -9.91 -15.52 7.26
C PRO A 45 -8.80 -15.57 6.20
N ASN A 46 -7.58 -15.27 6.63
CA ASN A 46 -6.38 -15.29 5.80
C ASN A 46 -5.79 -16.69 5.59
N CYS A 47 -6.63 -17.72 5.54
CA CYS A 47 -6.20 -19.11 5.43
C CYS A 47 -6.45 -19.66 4.02
N VAL A 48 -5.65 -20.67 3.67
CA VAL A 48 -5.77 -21.44 2.42
C VAL A 48 -5.58 -22.92 2.74
N SER A 49 -6.32 -23.79 2.07
CA SER A 49 -6.07 -25.24 2.10
C SER A 49 -5.84 -25.80 0.70
N LYS A 50 -5.15 -26.93 0.66
CA LYS A 50 -4.84 -27.68 -0.56
C LYS A 50 -5.15 -29.14 -0.32
N ARG A 51 -5.78 -29.80 -1.29
CA ARG A 51 -5.92 -31.26 -1.25
C ARG A 51 -4.56 -31.94 -1.47
N PRO A 52 -4.15 -32.88 -0.60
CA PRO A 52 -2.85 -33.54 -0.74
C PRO A 52 -2.67 -34.24 -2.09
N GLY A 53 -1.57 -33.96 -2.78
CA GLY A 53 -1.24 -34.55 -4.08
C GLY A 53 -2.03 -34.01 -5.28
N GLU A 54 -2.93 -33.03 -5.10
CA GLU A 54 -3.75 -32.43 -6.15
C GLU A 54 -3.56 -30.90 -6.20
N ASP A 55 -3.72 -30.25 -7.36
CA ASP A 55 -3.70 -28.77 -7.46
C ASP A 55 -5.11 -28.16 -7.23
N GLU A 56 -5.86 -28.74 -6.29
CA GLU A 56 -7.15 -28.22 -5.83
C GLU A 56 -6.96 -27.43 -4.53
N TRP A 57 -7.46 -26.18 -4.51
CA TRP A 57 -7.26 -25.24 -3.41
C TRP A 57 -8.55 -24.58 -2.97
N HIS A 58 -8.70 -24.33 -1.66
CA HIS A 58 -9.86 -23.66 -1.07
C HIS A 58 -9.46 -22.50 -0.17
N PHE A 59 -10.36 -21.52 -0.02
CA PHE A 59 -10.02 -20.20 0.53
C PHE A 59 -11.10 -19.62 1.43
N GLY A 60 -10.69 -18.90 2.47
CA GLY A 60 -11.63 -18.19 3.34
C GLY A 60 -12.50 -19.14 4.17
N LEU A 61 -13.82 -18.92 4.19
CA LEU A 61 -14.73 -19.57 5.15
C LEU A 61 -14.89 -21.07 4.96
N GLU A 62 -14.56 -21.61 3.79
CA GLU A 62 -14.70 -23.05 3.49
C GLU A 62 -13.50 -23.88 3.94
N VAL A 63 -12.34 -23.24 4.20
CA VAL A 63 -11.10 -23.92 4.59
C VAL A 63 -11.29 -24.82 5.81
N GLU A 64 -12.01 -24.35 6.83
CA GLU A 64 -12.30 -25.15 8.04
C GLU A 64 -13.01 -26.46 7.70
N TYR A 65 -13.97 -26.42 6.78
CA TYR A 65 -14.70 -27.62 6.34
C TYR A 65 -13.77 -28.61 5.64
N PHE A 66 -12.93 -28.15 4.71
CA PHE A 66 -12.06 -29.03 3.93
C PHE A 66 -10.93 -29.63 4.77
N VAL A 67 -10.36 -28.86 5.69
CA VAL A 67 -9.37 -29.36 6.65
C VAL A 67 -9.98 -30.43 7.56
N GLU A 68 -11.15 -30.17 8.15
CA GLU A 68 -11.77 -31.12 9.08
C GLU A 68 -12.35 -32.37 8.41
N LYS A 69 -12.92 -32.24 7.21
CA LYS A 69 -13.71 -33.31 6.58
C LYS A 69 -12.96 -34.04 5.47
N GLN A 70 -11.95 -33.40 4.87
CA GLN A 70 -11.20 -33.95 3.74
C GLN A 70 -9.70 -34.09 4.04
N ASN A 71 -9.26 -33.84 5.28
CA ASN A 71 -7.87 -33.93 5.72
C ASN A 71 -6.90 -33.13 4.82
N GLU A 72 -7.34 -31.94 4.39
CA GLU A 72 -6.49 -31.06 3.60
C GLU A 72 -5.33 -30.47 4.42
N VAL A 73 -4.20 -30.26 3.75
CA VAL A 73 -3.11 -29.46 4.32
C VAL A 73 -3.49 -27.99 4.28
N TYR A 74 -3.08 -27.23 5.28
CA TYR A 74 -3.53 -25.85 5.44
C TYR A 74 -2.40 -24.90 5.83
N LEU A 75 -2.52 -23.68 5.34
CA LEU A 75 -1.77 -22.53 5.82
C LEU A 75 -2.74 -21.64 6.58
N ASP A 76 -2.43 -21.40 7.86
CA ASP A 76 -3.30 -20.67 8.79
C ASP A 76 -3.41 -19.18 8.44
N ASN A 77 -2.31 -18.56 8.02
CA ASN A 77 -2.24 -17.11 7.85
C ASN A 77 -1.26 -16.67 6.75
N ILE A 78 -1.80 -16.44 5.56
CA ILE A 78 -1.04 -15.98 4.38
C ILE A 78 -0.40 -14.61 4.59
N TYR A 79 -1.02 -13.72 5.38
CA TYR A 79 -0.42 -12.43 5.72
C TYR A 79 0.89 -12.62 6.50
N ARG A 80 0.89 -13.48 7.52
CA ARG A 80 2.10 -13.78 8.32
C ARG A 80 3.18 -14.42 7.48
N ALA A 81 2.84 -15.35 6.61
CA ALA A 81 3.77 -15.95 5.66
C ALA A 81 4.42 -14.88 4.77
N CYS A 82 3.62 -13.97 4.19
CA CYS A 82 4.13 -12.90 3.34
C CYS A 82 4.96 -11.86 4.10
N ALA A 83 4.60 -11.58 5.36
CA ALA A 83 5.32 -10.64 6.20
C ALA A 83 6.68 -11.20 6.68
N ALA A 84 6.77 -12.51 6.88
CA ALA A 84 8.03 -13.19 7.19
C ALA A 84 8.96 -13.25 5.96
N GLY A 85 8.39 -13.42 4.76
CA GLY A 85 9.12 -13.60 3.51
C GLY A 85 9.61 -15.04 3.31
N GLY A 86 10.16 -15.32 2.13
CA GLY A 86 10.68 -16.65 1.78
C GLY A 86 9.60 -17.62 1.28
N THR A 87 9.78 -18.90 1.60
CA THR A 87 8.90 -20.01 1.18
C THR A 87 8.11 -20.58 2.36
N VAL A 88 6.99 -21.23 2.03
CA VAL A 88 6.12 -21.94 2.96
C VAL A 88 6.08 -23.40 2.56
N SER A 89 6.33 -24.29 3.53
CA SER A 89 6.19 -25.73 3.32
C SER A 89 4.71 -26.13 3.41
N LEU A 90 4.15 -26.69 2.33
CA LEU A 90 2.78 -27.19 2.25
C LEU A 90 2.74 -28.42 1.34
N ASP A 91 2.10 -29.50 1.79
CA ASP A 91 2.01 -30.77 1.04
C ASP A 91 3.38 -31.39 0.66
N ALA A 92 4.37 -31.28 1.56
CA ALA A 92 5.76 -31.68 1.32
C ALA A 92 6.45 -30.94 0.14
N GLU A 93 5.88 -29.82 -0.30
CA GLU A 93 6.42 -28.92 -1.31
C GLU A 93 6.74 -27.56 -0.70
N GLU A 94 7.73 -26.85 -1.25
CA GLU A 94 8.05 -25.47 -0.87
C GLU A 94 7.37 -24.51 -1.84
N TRP A 95 6.56 -23.60 -1.30
CA TRP A 95 5.78 -22.63 -2.07
C TRP A 95 6.28 -21.21 -1.83
N ASP A 96 6.41 -20.41 -2.89
CA ASP A 96 6.68 -18.98 -2.75
C ASP A 96 5.46 -18.29 -2.11
N ALA A 97 5.69 -17.52 -1.03
CA ALA A 97 4.61 -16.88 -0.29
C ALA A 97 3.82 -15.87 -1.16
N GLY A 98 4.48 -15.20 -2.11
CA GLY A 98 3.86 -14.26 -3.05
C GLY A 98 2.97 -14.96 -4.07
N GLU A 99 3.36 -16.14 -4.56
CA GLU A 99 2.49 -16.94 -5.44
C GLU A 99 1.25 -17.46 -4.71
N LEU A 100 1.41 -17.94 -3.47
CA LEU A 100 0.28 -18.32 -2.62
C LEU A 100 -0.66 -17.15 -2.34
N LEU A 101 -0.10 -15.95 -2.08
CA LEU A 101 -0.89 -14.73 -1.95
C LEU A 101 -1.60 -14.37 -3.26
N GLY A 102 -0.96 -14.57 -4.40
CA GLY A 102 -1.55 -14.42 -5.72
C GLY A 102 -2.77 -15.31 -5.89
N ARG A 103 -2.66 -16.60 -5.54
CA ARG A 103 -3.80 -17.52 -5.51
C ARG A 103 -4.89 -16.98 -4.58
N PHE A 104 -4.56 -16.65 -3.33
CA PHE A 104 -5.51 -16.11 -2.34
C PHE A 104 -6.31 -14.92 -2.83
N ILE A 105 -5.63 -13.91 -3.37
CA ILE A 105 -6.29 -12.73 -3.94
C ILE A 105 -7.12 -13.13 -5.17
N GLY A 106 -6.60 -13.99 -6.04
CA GLY A 106 -7.30 -14.46 -7.23
C GLY A 106 -8.64 -15.13 -6.92
N TYR A 107 -8.69 -15.98 -5.90
CA TYR A 107 -9.93 -16.61 -5.43
C TYR A 107 -10.88 -15.59 -4.80
N ALA A 108 -10.38 -14.71 -3.93
CA ALA A 108 -11.20 -13.65 -3.35
C ALA A 108 -11.81 -12.72 -4.41
N LEU A 109 -11.10 -12.42 -5.50
CA LEU A 109 -11.63 -11.61 -6.61
C LEU A 109 -12.78 -12.30 -7.36
N ARG A 110 -12.94 -13.63 -7.28
CA ARG A 110 -14.09 -14.32 -7.88
C ARG A 110 -15.42 -13.95 -7.22
N ILE A 111 -15.39 -13.44 -5.98
CA ILE A 111 -16.57 -12.92 -5.26
C ILE A 111 -17.25 -11.78 -6.03
N LEU A 112 -16.51 -11.07 -6.89
CA LEU A 112 -17.07 -10.04 -7.80
C LEU A 112 -18.10 -10.60 -8.78
N GLY A 113 -18.14 -11.92 -9.00
CA GLY A 113 -19.10 -12.57 -9.90
C GLY A 113 -18.88 -12.22 -11.37
N VAL A 114 -17.64 -11.91 -11.76
CA VAL A 114 -17.26 -11.61 -13.15
C VAL A 114 -16.43 -12.75 -13.75
N PRO A 115 -16.59 -13.07 -15.06
CA PRO A 115 -15.90 -14.21 -15.67
C PRO A 115 -14.37 -14.13 -15.63
N ASP A 116 -13.80 -12.94 -15.82
CA ASP A 116 -12.36 -12.70 -15.78
C ASP A 116 -12.08 -11.44 -14.94
N PRO A 117 -11.86 -11.60 -13.62
CA PRO A 117 -11.63 -10.47 -12.73
C PRO A 117 -10.43 -9.63 -13.14
N VAL A 118 -9.30 -10.27 -13.49
CA VAL A 118 -8.06 -9.58 -13.84
C VAL A 118 -8.25 -8.72 -15.08
N LYS A 119 -8.94 -9.20 -16.13
CA LYS A 119 -9.26 -8.35 -17.29
C LYS A 119 -10.28 -7.26 -16.97
N SER A 120 -11.19 -7.48 -16.02
CA SER A 120 -12.28 -6.57 -15.66
C SER A 120 -11.91 -5.52 -14.61
N ILE A 121 -10.74 -5.59 -13.96
CA ILE A 121 -10.36 -4.66 -12.89
C ILE A 121 -9.37 -3.62 -13.41
N SER A 122 -9.78 -2.37 -13.57
CA SER A 122 -8.88 -1.29 -14.01
C SER A 122 -7.93 -0.81 -12.93
N GLY A 123 -8.33 -0.92 -11.65
CA GLY A 123 -7.50 -0.55 -10.51
C GLY A 123 -7.83 -1.42 -9.30
N LEU A 124 -6.84 -2.19 -8.85
CA LEU A 124 -6.83 -2.92 -7.59
C LEU A 124 -5.90 -2.19 -6.64
N MET A 125 -6.42 -1.69 -5.51
CA MET A 125 -5.59 -1.19 -4.41
C MET A 125 -5.64 -2.19 -3.26
N ILE A 126 -4.49 -2.74 -2.90
CA ILE A 126 -4.33 -3.59 -1.73
C ILE A 126 -3.94 -2.71 -0.55
N THR A 127 -4.60 -2.82 0.59
CA THR A 127 -4.22 -2.12 1.81
C THR A 127 -3.80 -3.08 2.91
N VAL A 128 -2.72 -2.73 3.60
CA VAL A 128 -2.08 -3.54 4.65
C VAL A 128 -1.81 -2.70 5.91
N PRO A 129 -1.70 -3.32 7.10
CA PRO A 129 -1.42 -2.60 8.34
C PRO A 129 -0.15 -1.73 8.29
N ALA A 130 0.92 -2.25 7.69
CA ALA A 130 2.19 -1.56 7.51
C ALA A 130 2.91 -2.08 6.26
N LEU A 131 3.67 -1.22 5.59
CA LEU A 131 4.47 -1.57 4.44
C LEU A 131 5.86 -2.02 4.92
N THR A 132 6.17 -3.31 4.75
CA THR A 132 7.51 -3.87 4.98
C THR A 132 8.05 -4.41 3.67
N ARG A 133 9.38 -4.42 3.49
CA ARG A 133 10.01 -4.94 2.27
C ARG A 133 9.53 -6.36 1.91
N PRO A 134 9.53 -7.36 2.82
CA PRO A 134 9.07 -8.71 2.47
C PRO A 134 7.60 -8.74 2.01
N LEU A 135 6.72 -8.00 2.70
CA LEU A 135 5.30 -7.96 2.35
C LEU A 135 5.09 -7.28 0.99
N VAL A 136 5.79 -6.18 0.73
CA VAL A 136 5.73 -5.46 -0.55
C VAL A 136 6.21 -6.34 -1.70
N GLU A 137 7.33 -7.05 -1.53
CA GLU A 137 7.86 -7.98 -2.53
C GLU A 137 6.85 -9.11 -2.83
N ASN A 138 6.26 -9.72 -1.79
CA ASN A 138 5.26 -10.77 -1.96
C ASN A 138 3.96 -10.27 -2.60
N VAL A 139 3.50 -9.06 -2.26
CA VAL A 139 2.33 -8.44 -2.94
C VAL A 139 2.64 -8.16 -4.41
N ARG A 140 3.83 -7.66 -4.75
CA ARG A 140 4.25 -7.43 -6.15
C ARG A 140 4.27 -8.75 -6.94
N LYS A 141 4.84 -9.80 -6.35
CA LYS A 141 4.82 -11.16 -6.92
C LYS A 141 3.39 -11.65 -7.11
N ALA A 142 2.51 -11.48 -6.13
CA ALA A 142 1.10 -11.84 -6.22
C ALA A 142 0.38 -11.13 -7.38
N CYS A 143 0.55 -9.81 -7.51
CA CYS A 143 -0.03 -9.04 -8.62
C CYS A 143 0.50 -9.53 -9.98
N ALA A 144 1.80 -9.81 -10.08
CA ALA A 144 2.42 -10.30 -11.31
C ALA A 144 1.94 -11.72 -11.67
N TYR A 145 1.86 -12.62 -10.68
CA TYR A 145 1.32 -13.97 -10.82
C TYR A 145 -0.12 -13.95 -11.34
N LEU A 146 -0.95 -13.02 -10.85
CA LEU A 146 -2.32 -12.82 -11.33
C LEU A 146 -2.40 -12.19 -12.72
N GLY A 147 -1.31 -11.62 -13.25
CA GLY A 147 -1.29 -10.94 -14.54
C GLY A 147 -1.73 -9.48 -14.50
N PHE A 148 -1.70 -8.83 -13.34
CA PHE A 148 -1.89 -7.38 -13.26
C PHE A 148 -0.62 -6.63 -13.67
N SER A 149 -0.78 -5.61 -14.51
CA SER A 149 0.28 -4.65 -14.78
C SER A 149 0.49 -3.69 -13.60
N ARG A 150 1.69 -3.11 -13.48
CA ARG A 150 2.05 -2.18 -12.38
C ARG A 150 1.16 -0.95 -12.28
N ASN A 151 0.52 -0.53 -13.37
CA ASN A 151 -0.42 0.60 -13.41
C ASN A 151 -1.87 0.20 -13.09
N ARG A 152 -2.12 -1.05 -12.68
CA ARG A 152 -3.45 -1.57 -12.32
C ARG A 152 -3.48 -2.25 -10.96
N CYS A 153 -2.35 -2.56 -10.36
CA CYS A 153 -2.23 -3.10 -8.99
C CYS A 153 -1.39 -2.13 -8.17
N PHE A 154 -1.98 -1.61 -7.10
CA PHE A 154 -1.38 -0.63 -6.19
C PHE A 154 -1.43 -1.19 -4.76
N LEU A 155 -0.63 -0.62 -3.88
CA LEU A 155 -0.49 -1.06 -2.50
C LEU A 155 -0.53 0.16 -1.58
N GLN A 156 -1.09 0.12 -0.38
CA GLN A 156 -1.01 1.26 0.53
C GLN A 156 -1.14 0.83 1.99
N SER A 157 -0.65 1.66 2.91
CA SER A 157 -0.83 1.40 4.33
C SER A 157 -2.26 1.73 4.78
N TYR A 158 -2.67 1.22 5.94
CA TYR A 158 -3.93 1.59 6.59
C TYR A 158 -4.04 3.11 6.83
N GLU A 159 -2.94 3.79 7.09
CA GLU A 159 -2.94 5.24 7.31
C GLU A 159 -3.23 6.01 6.02
N GLU A 160 -2.69 5.55 4.90
CA GLU A 160 -2.99 6.10 3.58
C GLU A 160 -4.44 5.78 3.17
N SER A 161 -4.95 4.60 3.51
CA SER A 161 -6.38 4.28 3.39
C SER A 161 -7.26 5.21 4.22
N PHE A 162 -6.85 5.53 5.45
CA PHE A 162 -7.60 6.47 6.30
C PHE A 162 -7.62 7.88 5.69
N TYR A 163 -6.52 8.32 5.09
CA TYR A 163 -6.45 9.55 4.30
C TYR A 163 -7.45 9.53 3.13
N TYR A 164 -7.38 8.54 2.24
CA TYR A 164 -8.25 8.45 1.08
C TYR A 164 -9.72 8.34 1.47
N HIS A 165 -10.05 7.50 2.47
CA HIS A 165 -11.40 7.38 2.99
C HIS A 165 -11.93 8.73 3.45
N THR A 166 -11.15 9.45 4.25
CA THR A 166 -11.56 10.72 4.86
C THR A 166 -11.78 11.80 3.81
N LEU A 167 -10.83 12.03 2.90
CA LEU A 167 -10.92 13.14 1.94
C LEU A 167 -11.93 12.89 0.81
N TYR A 168 -12.33 11.63 0.58
CA TYR A 168 -13.44 11.31 -0.32
C TYR A 168 -14.82 11.50 0.32
N GLN A 169 -14.89 11.75 1.64
CA GLN A 169 -16.14 12.15 2.29
C GLN A 169 -16.50 13.61 2.02
N ARG A 170 -17.72 14.00 2.38
CA ARG A 170 -18.17 15.39 2.33
C ARG A 170 -17.25 16.30 3.16
N PRO A 171 -16.88 17.51 2.66
CA PRO A 171 -15.96 18.42 3.37
C PRO A 171 -16.33 18.77 4.81
N GLU A 172 -17.62 18.77 5.14
CA GLU A 172 -18.10 18.97 6.52
C GLU A 172 -17.50 17.96 7.51
N LEU A 173 -17.28 16.71 7.07
CA LEU A 173 -16.78 15.60 7.89
C LEU A 173 -15.27 15.68 8.17
N TRP A 174 -14.53 16.51 7.43
CA TRP A 174 -13.07 16.67 7.58
C TRP A 174 -12.61 18.13 7.56
N SER A 175 -13.53 19.06 7.79
CA SER A 175 -13.25 20.50 7.89
C SER A 175 -12.32 20.87 9.06
N ARG A 176 -12.17 19.97 10.04
CA ARG A 176 -11.27 20.02 11.21
C ARG A 176 -10.53 18.69 11.32
N GLN A 177 -9.91 18.44 12.48
CA GLN A 177 -9.24 17.17 12.75
C GLN A 177 -10.22 15.99 12.63
N VAL A 178 -9.72 14.84 12.19
CA VAL A 178 -10.50 13.60 12.12
C VAL A 178 -9.82 12.55 12.96
N ALA A 179 -10.54 12.02 13.95
CA ALA A 179 -10.04 11.03 14.89
C ALA A 179 -10.32 9.61 14.38
N LEU A 180 -9.40 8.70 14.70
CA LEU A 180 -9.53 7.27 14.47
C LEU A 180 -9.14 6.52 15.75
N PHE A 181 -10.10 5.81 16.35
CA PHE A 181 -9.84 4.80 17.36
C PHE A 181 -9.97 3.43 16.70
N ARG A 182 -8.86 2.69 16.70
CA ARG A 182 -8.82 1.32 16.21
C ARG A 182 -8.77 0.36 17.39
N PHE A 183 -9.73 -0.56 17.44
CA PHE A 183 -9.87 -1.61 18.42
C PHE A 183 -9.30 -2.92 17.86
N ASP A 184 -8.49 -3.58 18.67
CA ASP A 184 -8.05 -4.96 18.48
C ASP A 184 -8.34 -5.73 19.77
N GLY A 185 -9.61 -6.12 19.92
CA GLY A 185 -10.17 -6.59 21.17
C GLY A 185 -10.12 -5.52 22.25
N ASP A 186 -9.29 -5.76 23.26
CA ASP A 186 -9.12 -4.85 24.39
C ASP A 186 -8.04 -3.79 24.15
N LEU A 187 -7.26 -3.91 23.08
CA LEU A 187 -6.20 -2.96 22.75
C LEU A 187 -6.76 -1.86 21.83
N VAL A 188 -6.72 -0.61 22.28
CA VAL A 188 -7.24 0.53 21.52
C VAL A 188 -6.11 1.51 21.21
N SER A 189 -5.91 1.80 19.93
CA SER A 189 -4.97 2.81 19.46
C SER A 189 -5.71 4.03 18.92
N PHE A 190 -5.26 5.23 19.31
CA PHE A 190 -5.72 6.49 18.74
C PHE A 190 -4.75 6.98 17.65
N SER A 191 -5.33 7.54 16.59
CA SER A 191 -4.62 8.34 15.60
C SER A 191 -5.52 9.45 15.09
N GLN A 192 -4.93 10.48 14.47
CA GLN A 192 -5.68 11.57 13.88
C GLN A 192 -5.11 12.03 12.56
N LEU A 193 -5.98 12.46 11.65
CA LEU A 193 -5.59 13.04 10.38
C LEU A 193 -5.37 14.55 10.56
N GLU A 194 -4.14 15.01 10.35
CA GLU A 194 -3.74 16.41 10.45
C GLU A 194 -3.48 17.00 9.06
N MET A 195 -3.98 18.21 8.81
CA MET A 195 -3.79 18.94 7.55
C MET A 195 -3.04 20.25 7.78
N ASP A 196 -1.94 20.46 7.06
CA ASP A 196 -1.23 21.73 7.02
C ASP A 196 -1.66 22.58 5.82
N HIS A 197 -2.59 23.49 6.06
CA HIS A 197 -3.09 24.42 5.05
C HIS A 197 -2.12 25.56 4.72
N LYS A 198 -0.92 25.62 5.32
CA LYS A 198 0.11 26.61 4.97
C LYS A 198 0.91 26.19 3.74
N THR A 199 0.93 24.90 3.40
CA THR A 199 1.64 24.38 2.22
C THR A 199 0.71 24.31 1.00
N ARG A 200 1.31 24.27 -0.20
CA ARG A 200 0.61 23.99 -1.46
C ARG A 200 1.43 22.97 -2.26
N PRO A 201 0.94 21.74 -2.48
CA PRO A 201 -0.33 21.17 -2.00
C PRO A 201 -0.44 21.12 -0.45
N VAL A 202 -1.66 21.01 0.06
CA VAL A 202 -1.93 20.84 1.51
C VAL A 202 -1.32 19.51 1.93
N GLN A 203 -0.37 19.56 2.87
CA GLN A 203 0.22 18.33 3.39
C GLN A 203 -0.71 17.69 4.42
N VAL A 204 -0.96 16.40 4.26
CA VAL A 204 -1.84 15.64 5.15
C VAL A 204 -1.06 14.49 5.76
N ARG A 205 -1.16 14.29 7.07
CA ARG A 205 -0.45 13.21 7.79
C ARG A 205 -1.36 12.54 8.79
N VAL A 206 -1.06 11.28 9.12
CA VAL A 206 -1.68 10.59 10.24
C VAL A 206 -0.74 10.66 11.44
N ALA A 207 -1.14 11.39 12.47
CA ALA A 207 -0.43 11.45 13.74
C ALA A 207 -0.91 10.32 14.65
N ARG A 208 0.00 9.40 15.00
CA ARG A 208 -0.27 8.34 15.99
C ARG A 208 -0.25 8.94 17.39
N GLY A 209 -1.26 8.61 18.19
CA GLY A 209 -1.30 8.95 19.60
C GLY A 209 -1.15 7.71 20.48
N ARG A 210 -1.85 7.71 21.61
CA ARG A 210 -1.72 6.68 22.63
C ARG A 210 -2.37 5.36 22.21
N GLN A 211 -1.78 4.28 22.70
CA GLN A 211 -2.37 2.96 22.69
C GLN A 211 -2.57 2.51 24.14
N VAL A 212 -3.76 1.99 24.45
CA VAL A 212 -4.14 1.56 25.81
C VAL A 212 -4.83 0.22 25.72
N LYS A 213 -4.51 -0.69 26.64
CA LYS A 213 -5.28 -1.91 26.87
C LYS A 213 -6.39 -1.62 27.87
N LEU A 214 -7.64 -1.71 27.43
CA LEU A 214 -8.82 -1.52 28.26
C LEU A 214 -9.01 -2.72 29.20
N SER A 215 -9.63 -2.48 30.35
CA SER A 215 -10.09 -3.55 31.23
C SER A 215 -11.13 -4.44 30.55
N SER A 216 -11.16 -5.73 30.92
CA SER A 216 -12.22 -6.66 30.55
C SER A 216 -13.48 -6.51 31.43
N ASP A 217 -13.36 -5.83 32.59
CA ASP A 217 -14.51 -5.45 33.42
C ASP A 217 -15.30 -4.30 32.76
N PRO A 218 -16.59 -4.44 32.43
CA PRO A 218 -17.33 -3.44 31.65
C PRO A 218 -17.34 -2.03 32.24
N GLY A 219 -17.48 -1.91 33.57
CA GLY A 219 -17.52 -0.61 34.25
C GLY A 219 -16.16 0.11 34.20
N ARG A 220 -15.08 -0.65 34.39
CA ARG A 220 -13.71 -0.12 34.25
C ARG A 220 -13.33 0.11 32.79
N ARG A 221 -13.81 -0.71 31.85
CA ARG A 221 -13.57 -0.60 30.41
C ARG A 221 -14.01 0.76 29.87
N ASP A 222 -15.23 1.16 30.20
CA ASP A 222 -15.78 2.46 29.79
C ASP A 222 -15.02 3.64 30.41
N LEU A 223 -14.59 3.51 31.67
CA LEU A 223 -13.76 4.50 32.34
C LEU A 223 -12.39 4.65 31.65
N ASP A 224 -11.72 3.55 31.37
CA ASP A 224 -10.42 3.54 30.68
C ASP A 224 -10.55 4.15 29.28
N PHE A 225 -11.63 3.82 28.54
CA PHE A 225 -11.87 4.38 27.21
C PHE A 225 -12.25 5.86 27.25
N CYS A 226 -13.07 6.30 28.21
CA CYS A 226 -13.34 7.72 28.46
C CYS A 226 -12.05 8.49 28.70
N GLN A 227 -11.16 7.97 29.54
CA GLN A 227 -9.87 8.59 29.81
C GLN A 227 -9.04 8.70 28.52
N LEU A 228 -8.97 7.64 27.72
CA LEU A 228 -8.28 7.66 26.43
C LEU A 228 -8.84 8.73 25.50
N ILE A 229 -10.17 8.86 25.39
CA ILE A 229 -10.82 9.89 24.55
C ILE A 229 -10.44 11.30 25.02
N GLN A 230 -10.52 11.56 26.33
CA GLN A 230 -10.21 12.87 26.90
C GLN A 230 -8.74 13.25 26.69
N GLU A 231 -7.83 12.32 26.94
CA GLU A 231 -6.39 12.53 26.80
C GLU A 231 -5.96 12.68 25.33
N SER A 232 -6.58 11.92 24.42
CA SER A 232 -6.21 11.92 23.00
C SER A 232 -6.78 13.10 22.23
N MET A 233 -8.04 13.45 22.48
CA MET A 233 -8.72 14.53 21.76
C MET A 233 -8.50 15.90 22.44
N GLY A 234 -8.25 15.90 23.76
CA GLY A 234 -7.90 17.11 24.52
C GLY A 234 -8.87 18.28 24.27
N THR A 235 -8.28 19.44 23.94
CA THR A 235 -9.00 20.67 23.58
C THR A 235 -9.12 20.88 22.07
N GLN A 236 -8.65 19.93 21.26
CA GLN A 236 -8.70 20.06 19.81
C GLN A 236 -10.14 19.89 19.28
N ILE A 237 -10.44 20.56 18.17
CA ILE A 237 -11.75 20.48 17.53
C ILE A 237 -11.69 19.41 16.44
N PHE A 238 -12.59 18.44 16.54
CA PHE A 238 -12.75 17.38 15.56
C PHE A 238 -14.06 17.55 14.80
N SER A 239 -14.09 17.18 13.53
CA SER A 239 -15.31 17.12 12.73
C SER A 239 -15.95 15.73 12.83
N SER A 240 -15.11 14.69 12.74
CA SER A 240 -15.56 13.30 12.77
C SER A 240 -14.66 12.42 13.64
N VAL A 241 -15.25 11.35 14.16
CA VAL A 241 -14.56 10.27 14.88
C VAL A 241 -14.94 8.95 14.25
N TYR A 242 -13.94 8.17 13.87
CA TYR A 242 -14.09 6.81 13.39
C TYR A 242 -13.69 5.82 14.47
N LEU A 243 -14.55 4.85 14.73
CA LEU A 243 -14.32 3.70 15.60
C LEU A 243 -14.26 2.47 14.69
N VAL A 244 -13.12 1.80 14.63
CA VAL A 244 -12.90 0.66 13.72
C VAL A 244 -12.32 -0.55 14.44
N GLY A 245 -12.54 -1.74 13.87
CA GLY A 245 -12.05 -3.00 14.42
C GLY A 245 -12.98 -3.64 15.45
N GLU A 246 -12.50 -4.68 16.11
CA GLU A 246 -13.27 -5.52 17.03
C GLU A 246 -13.08 -5.07 18.48
N GLY A 247 -14.17 -4.90 19.25
CA GLY A 247 -14.10 -4.67 20.70
C GLY A 247 -14.85 -3.44 21.21
N PHE A 248 -15.34 -2.57 20.31
CA PHE A 248 -16.27 -1.50 20.66
C PHE A 248 -17.72 -1.99 20.66
N ASP A 249 -18.46 -1.64 21.71
CA ASP A 249 -19.90 -1.85 21.77
C ASP A 249 -20.54 -0.70 22.56
N GLN A 250 -21.72 -0.26 22.12
CA GLN A 250 -22.47 0.80 22.80
C GLN A 250 -23.01 0.35 24.16
N GLU A 251 -23.21 -0.95 24.36
CA GLU A 251 -23.70 -1.53 25.62
C GLU A 251 -22.76 -1.23 26.79
N TRP A 252 -21.44 -1.33 26.58
CA TRP A 252 -20.46 -1.02 27.62
C TRP A 252 -20.02 0.45 27.58
N ALA A 253 -20.01 1.10 26.41
CA ALA A 253 -19.46 2.45 26.22
C ALA A 253 -20.43 3.60 26.62
N VAL A 254 -21.18 3.43 27.71
CA VAL A 254 -22.28 4.33 28.11
C VAL A 254 -21.82 5.77 28.37
N ARG A 255 -20.66 5.97 29.00
CA ARG A 255 -20.07 7.29 29.27
C ARG A 255 -19.26 7.80 28.08
N SER A 256 -18.62 6.88 27.36
CA SER A 256 -17.77 7.20 26.22
C SER A 256 -18.57 7.73 25.02
N VAL A 257 -19.75 7.17 24.73
CA VAL A 257 -20.57 7.59 23.57
C VAL A 257 -20.97 9.08 23.64
N PRO A 258 -21.55 9.60 24.75
CA PRO A 258 -21.83 11.03 24.87
C PRO A 258 -20.58 11.91 24.73
N LEU A 259 -19.43 11.43 25.21
CA LEU A 259 -18.15 12.15 25.11
C LEU A 259 -17.67 12.23 23.66
N LEU A 260 -17.79 11.14 22.89
CA LEU A 260 -17.47 11.11 21.46
C LEU A 260 -18.37 12.06 20.67
N CYS A 261 -19.66 12.11 21.00
CA CYS A 261 -20.67 12.91 20.30
C CYS A 261 -20.74 14.40 20.73
N ARG A 262 -19.92 14.87 21.70
CA ARG A 262 -19.97 16.30 22.10
C ARG A 262 -19.72 17.23 20.90
N ASN A 263 -20.23 18.45 20.97
CA ASN A 263 -20.06 19.48 19.93
C ASN A 263 -20.59 19.06 18.54
N GLN A 264 -21.62 18.20 18.50
CA GLN A 264 -22.27 17.74 17.27
C GLN A 264 -21.30 17.07 16.26
N ARG A 265 -20.27 16.39 16.77
CA ARG A 265 -19.33 15.62 15.96
C ARG A 265 -20.02 14.40 15.35
N HIS A 266 -19.65 14.07 14.12
CA HIS A 266 -20.11 12.85 13.48
C HIS A 266 -19.29 11.66 13.98
N VAL A 267 -19.95 10.64 14.52
CA VAL A 267 -19.29 9.42 15.00
C VAL A 267 -19.71 8.26 14.12
N PHE A 268 -18.74 7.57 13.55
CA PHE A 268 -18.95 6.42 12.68
C PHE A 268 -18.32 5.18 13.32
N TYR A 269 -19.05 4.07 13.29
CA TYR A 269 -18.58 2.78 13.77
C TYR A 269 -18.71 1.75 12.66
N GLY A 270 -17.64 0.99 12.40
CA GLY A 270 -17.64 -0.07 11.40
C GLY A 270 -16.25 -0.64 11.11
N SER A 271 -16.20 -1.73 10.35
CA SER A 271 -14.95 -2.45 10.07
C SER A 271 -14.38 -2.23 8.67
N ASN A 272 -15.03 -1.44 7.81
CA ASN A 272 -14.68 -1.33 6.38
C ASN A 272 -13.95 -0.03 5.98
N LEU A 273 -13.49 0.77 6.96
CA LEU A 273 -12.83 2.05 6.68
C LEU A 273 -11.61 1.89 5.78
N PHE A 274 -10.72 0.92 6.08
CA PHE A 274 -9.48 0.76 5.33
C PHE A 274 -9.72 0.21 3.93
N VAL A 275 -10.53 -0.84 3.78
CA VAL A 275 -10.89 -1.36 2.44
C VAL A 275 -11.60 -0.32 1.57
N LYS A 276 -12.50 0.49 2.13
CA LYS A 276 -13.13 1.61 1.40
C LYS A 276 -12.09 2.66 1.01
N GLY A 277 -11.18 3.01 1.92
CA GLY A 277 -10.04 3.87 1.66
C GLY A 277 -9.15 3.37 0.52
N ALA A 278 -8.91 2.07 0.45
CA ALA A 278 -8.22 1.42 -0.66
C ALA A 278 -8.95 1.62 -1.99
N CYS A 279 -10.27 1.38 -2.00
CA CYS A 279 -11.07 1.57 -3.20
C CYS A 279 -11.08 3.02 -3.70
N PHE A 280 -11.15 4.00 -2.79
CA PHE A 280 -11.02 5.42 -3.16
C PHE A 280 -9.61 5.78 -3.63
N GLY A 281 -8.57 5.21 -3.04
CA GLY A 281 -7.19 5.35 -3.50
C GLY A 281 -6.99 4.81 -4.92
N ALA A 282 -7.55 3.63 -5.22
CA ALA A 282 -7.54 3.07 -6.57
C ALA A 282 -8.25 4.00 -7.57
N ARG A 283 -9.42 4.53 -7.22
CA ARG A 283 -10.18 5.47 -8.05
C ARG A 283 -9.40 6.77 -8.31
N GLU A 284 -8.74 7.31 -7.30
CA GLU A 284 -7.90 8.51 -7.43
C GLU A 284 -6.78 8.29 -8.46
N LYS A 285 -6.18 7.10 -8.47
CA LYS A 285 -5.08 6.72 -9.37
C LYS A 285 -5.55 6.53 -10.81
N VAL A 286 -6.71 5.90 -11.02
CA VAL A 286 -7.15 5.46 -12.36
C VAL A 286 -8.18 6.37 -13.04
N GLU A 287 -8.93 7.19 -12.31
CA GLU A 287 -10.01 8.02 -12.87
C GLU A 287 -9.90 9.51 -12.51
N ASP A 288 -10.29 9.90 -11.29
CA ASP A 288 -10.77 11.27 -11.06
C ASP A 288 -9.70 12.28 -10.66
N ARG A 289 -8.59 11.84 -10.06
CA ARG A 289 -7.56 12.74 -9.52
C ARG A 289 -8.14 13.93 -8.73
N ASN A 290 -9.14 13.70 -7.87
CA ASN A 290 -9.88 14.73 -7.12
C ASN A 290 -9.01 15.39 -6.05
N LEU A 291 -7.97 14.71 -5.58
CA LEU A 291 -7.13 15.12 -4.46
C LEU A 291 -5.82 15.81 -4.89
N LYS A 292 -5.70 16.30 -6.15
CA LYS A 292 -4.51 17.04 -6.64
C LYS A 292 -4.02 18.18 -5.74
N GLY A 293 -4.90 18.78 -4.94
CA GLY A 293 -4.56 19.85 -4.00
C GLY A 293 -3.99 19.37 -2.67
N TYR A 294 -3.92 18.06 -2.44
CA TYR A 294 -3.53 17.42 -1.19
C TYR A 294 -2.40 16.42 -1.43
N LEU A 295 -1.43 16.36 -0.52
CA LEU A 295 -0.34 15.41 -0.55
C LEU A 295 -0.32 14.64 0.76
N TYR A 296 -0.49 13.32 0.69
CA TYR A 296 -0.33 12.47 1.86
C TYR A 296 1.16 12.29 2.19
N CYS A 297 1.57 12.82 3.34
CA CYS A 297 2.93 12.83 3.87
C CYS A 297 3.10 11.72 4.92
N GLY A 298 2.90 10.46 4.51
CA GLY A 298 3.16 9.29 5.35
C GLY A 298 4.65 8.99 5.56
N ASN A 299 4.93 7.96 6.36
CA ASN A 299 6.29 7.41 6.53
C ASN A 299 6.81 6.77 5.25
N ASP A 300 5.91 6.38 4.35
CA ASP A 300 6.24 5.69 3.12
C ASP A 300 6.46 6.63 1.92
N LEU A 301 6.36 7.95 2.13
CA LEU A 301 6.52 8.94 1.07
C LEU A 301 8.00 9.17 0.74
N VAL A 302 8.38 9.03 -0.53
CA VAL A 302 9.69 9.47 -1.03
C VAL A 302 9.75 10.99 -1.05
N ARG A 303 10.70 11.57 -0.30
CA ARG A 303 10.86 13.03 -0.15
C ARG A 303 11.95 13.62 -1.03
N LYS A 304 12.58 12.78 -1.86
CA LYS A 304 13.71 13.16 -2.71
C LYS A 304 13.40 12.89 -4.17
N ASN A 305 13.73 13.84 -5.03
CA ASN A 305 13.78 13.60 -6.47
C ASN A 305 15.15 13.03 -6.81
N VAL A 306 15.19 12.02 -7.68
CA VAL A 306 16.42 11.44 -8.23
C VAL A 306 16.35 11.55 -9.74
N GLY A 307 17.40 12.09 -10.34
CA GLY A 307 17.50 12.23 -11.80
C GLY A 307 18.94 12.41 -12.23
N MET A 308 19.14 12.70 -13.51
CA MET A 308 20.47 12.90 -14.09
C MET A 308 20.42 14.07 -15.07
N ASP A 309 21.49 14.87 -15.10
CA ASP A 309 21.69 15.85 -16.17
C ASP A 309 22.31 15.12 -17.36
N MET A 310 21.61 15.09 -18.51
CA MET A 310 22.02 14.31 -19.69
C MET A 310 21.71 15.05 -21.00
N LEU A 311 22.22 14.54 -22.11
CA LEU A 311 21.86 15.00 -23.45
C LEU A 311 20.63 14.22 -23.95
N ILE A 312 19.46 14.86 -23.99
CA ILE A 312 18.23 14.29 -24.53
C ILE A 312 18.01 14.86 -25.92
N SER A 313 18.03 14.00 -26.95
CA SER A 313 17.89 14.43 -28.35
C SER A 313 18.87 15.55 -28.73
N GLY A 314 20.10 15.49 -28.22
CA GLY A 314 21.16 16.45 -28.49
C GLY A 314 21.14 17.73 -27.65
N SER A 315 20.16 17.91 -26.76
CA SER A 315 20.05 19.09 -25.88
C SER A 315 20.32 18.74 -24.41
N PRO A 316 21.12 19.52 -23.66
CA PRO A 316 21.29 19.33 -22.23
C PRO A 316 19.96 19.50 -21.50
N ALA A 317 19.55 18.50 -20.73
CA ALA A 317 18.31 18.49 -19.98
C ALA A 317 18.43 17.62 -18.71
N TYR A 318 17.66 17.98 -17.68
CA TYR A 318 17.47 17.14 -16.51
C TYR A 318 16.45 16.05 -16.83
N TYR A 319 16.87 14.79 -16.73
CA TYR A 319 15.98 13.63 -16.84
C TYR A 319 15.59 13.16 -15.44
N SER A 320 14.30 13.23 -15.12
CA SER A 320 13.77 12.74 -13.84
C SER A 320 13.62 11.22 -13.91
N LEU A 321 14.32 10.50 -13.03
CA LEU A 321 14.20 9.04 -12.90
C LEU A 321 13.09 8.69 -11.91
N ILE A 322 13.12 9.32 -10.73
CA ILE A 322 12.12 9.14 -9.68
C ILE A 322 11.76 10.52 -9.13
N GLY A 323 10.48 10.86 -9.15
CA GLY A 323 9.95 12.07 -8.54
C GLY A 323 9.62 11.87 -7.06
N ALA A 324 9.79 12.91 -6.26
CA ALA A 324 9.30 12.91 -4.88
C ALA A 324 7.77 13.03 -4.82
N GLY A 325 7.18 12.71 -3.66
CA GLY A 325 5.74 12.77 -3.45
C GLY A 325 5.00 11.50 -3.90
N VAL A 326 5.73 10.45 -4.25
CA VAL A 326 5.19 9.10 -4.50
C VAL A 326 5.56 8.18 -3.36
N ASN A 327 4.80 7.10 -3.18
CA ASN A 327 5.15 6.10 -2.19
C ASN A 327 6.41 5.33 -2.63
N TRP A 328 7.31 4.97 -1.71
CA TRP A 328 8.58 4.31 -2.03
C TRP A 328 8.40 3.00 -2.78
N TYR A 329 7.30 2.27 -2.56
CA TYR A 329 7.02 1.04 -3.32
C TYR A 329 6.61 1.32 -4.79
N GLU A 330 6.22 2.54 -5.15
CA GLU A 330 5.94 2.93 -6.55
C GLU A 330 7.14 3.63 -7.18
N ALA A 331 8.12 4.02 -6.35
CA ALA A 331 9.28 4.80 -6.75
C ALA A 331 10.29 3.90 -7.47
N VAL A 332 10.00 3.61 -8.73
CA VAL A 332 10.86 2.87 -9.65
C VAL A 332 11.12 3.71 -10.88
N GLY A 333 12.37 3.75 -11.34
CA GLY A 333 12.78 4.42 -12.56
C GLY A 333 13.70 3.53 -13.39
N ASP A 334 13.39 3.40 -14.68
CA ASP A 334 14.18 2.61 -15.62
C ASP A 334 14.55 3.48 -16.83
N CYS A 335 15.81 3.44 -17.25
CA CYS A 335 16.22 4.04 -18.52
C CYS A 335 17.44 3.36 -19.14
N GLU A 336 17.56 3.48 -20.46
CA GLU A 336 18.81 3.15 -21.17
C GLU A 336 19.51 4.44 -21.57
N ILE A 337 20.82 4.51 -21.35
CA ILE A 337 21.66 5.66 -21.73
C ILE A 337 22.85 5.22 -22.57
N LEU A 338 23.41 6.16 -23.33
CA LEU A 338 24.70 5.99 -24.01
C LEU A 338 25.78 6.77 -23.26
N LEU A 339 26.84 6.08 -22.87
CA LEU A 339 27.96 6.68 -22.14
C LEU A 339 28.86 7.47 -23.09
N ASP A 340 29.06 8.75 -22.83
CA ASP A 340 29.81 9.67 -23.70
C ASP A 340 31.20 9.99 -23.12
N GLY A 341 32.09 9.00 -23.14
CA GLY A 341 33.50 9.18 -22.74
C GLY A 341 33.74 9.39 -21.23
N THR A 342 32.77 9.07 -20.37
CA THR A 342 32.92 9.08 -18.90
C THR A 342 33.12 7.66 -18.36
N LYS A 343 33.62 7.51 -17.13
CA LYS A 343 33.73 6.23 -16.41
C LYS A 343 32.86 6.16 -15.15
N GLU A 344 32.03 7.18 -14.96
CA GLU A 344 31.12 7.32 -13.83
C GLU A 344 29.75 7.81 -14.29
N LEU A 345 28.74 7.50 -13.48
CA LEU A 345 27.39 8.04 -13.59
C LEU A 345 27.17 9.06 -12.47
N VAL A 346 26.58 10.20 -12.79
CA VAL A 346 26.30 11.25 -11.82
C VAL A 346 24.79 11.44 -11.69
N PHE A 347 24.27 11.14 -10.50
CA PHE A 347 22.88 11.32 -10.14
C PHE A 347 22.72 12.63 -9.36
N THR A 348 21.71 13.42 -9.70
CA THR A 348 21.30 14.61 -8.98
C THR A 348 20.14 14.25 -8.07
N VAL A 349 20.35 14.39 -6.76
CA VAL A 349 19.34 14.14 -5.72
C VAL A 349 18.89 15.49 -5.16
N SER A 350 17.59 15.74 -5.11
CA SER A 350 17.07 17.00 -4.56
C SER A 350 15.90 16.80 -3.60
N ASP A 351 15.69 17.75 -2.68
CA ASP A 351 14.46 17.76 -1.88
C ASP A 351 13.21 18.00 -2.74
N MET A 352 12.01 17.76 -2.18
CA MET A 352 10.74 17.93 -2.90
C MET A 352 10.57 19.33 -3.50
N GLU A 353 11.18 20.34 -2.88
CA GLU A 353 11.09 21.74 -3.27
C GLU A 353 12.18 22.15 -4.28
N GLY A 354 13.12 21.25 -4.57
CA GLY A 354 14.24 21.46 -5.48
C GLY A 354 15.29 22.48 -4.97
N LYS A 355 15.23 22.87 -3.70
CA LYS A 355 16.09 23.91 -3.09
C LYS A 355 17.45 23.36 -2.72
N ARG A 356 17.50 22.14 -2.16
CA ARG A 356 18.75 21.44 -1.85
C ARG A 356 19.01 20.39 -2.91
N LYS A 357 20.17 20.48 -3.56
CA LYS A 357 20.63 19.54 -4.58
C LYS A 357 22.00 19.01 -4.22
N GLU A 358 22.15 17.70 -4.31
CA GLU A 358 23.39 16.97 -4.07
C GLU A 358 23.68 16.10 -5.29
N LYS A 359 24.97 15.92 -5.60
CA LYS A 359 25.41 15.03 -6.69
C LYS A 359 26.01 13.77 -6.09
N TYR A 360 25.58 12.63 -6.61
CA TYR A 360 26.06 11.32 -6.24
C TYR A 360 26.75 10.69 -7.45
N SER A 361 28.06 10.45 -7.33
CA SER A 361 28.87 9.84 -8.40
C SER A 361 29.05 8.34 -8.12
N MET A 362 28.59 7.52 -9.05
CA MET A 362 28.71 6.06 -9.06
C MET A 362 29.81 5.66 -10.05
N GLN A 363 30.82 4.93 -9.57
CA GLN A 363 31.93 4.45 -10.42
C GLN A 363 31.54 3.14 -11.12
N LEU A 364 32.10 2.90 -12.31
CA LEU A 364 31.87 1.68 -13.08
C LEU A 364 33.18 0.86 -13.22
N PRO A 365 33.70 0.29 -12.11
CA PRO A 365 34.96 -0.45 -12.13
C PRO A 365 34.90 -1.64 -13.10
N GLY A 366 35.95 -1.79 -13.90
CA GLY A 366 36.11 -2.88 -14.87
C GLY A 366 35.32 -2.73 -16.17
N LEU A 367 34.55 -1.64 -16.34
CA LEU A 367 33.87 -1.34 -17.61
C LEU A 367 34.89 -1.32 -18.77
N PRO A 368 34.64 -2.06 -19.88
CA PRO A 368 35.55 -2.07 -21.02
C PRO A 368 35.73 -0.69 -21.64
N GLU A 369 36.95 -0.37 -22.04
CA GLU A 369 37.21 0.87 -22.80
C GLU A 369 36.65 0.74 -24.22
N ARG A 370 35.71 1.62 -24.55
CA ARG A 370 35.09 1.74 -25.86
C ARG A 370 35.06 3.21 -26.29
N PRO A 371 34.95 3.51 -27.59
CA PRO A 371 34.77 4.88 -28.05
C PRO A 371 33.55 5.58 -27.39
N PRO A 372 33.51 6.92 -27.33
CA PRO A 372 32.35 7.63 -26.83
C PRO A 372 31.07 7.19 -27.56
N LYS A 373 29.99 7.02 -26.81
CA LYS A 373 28.66 6.55 -27.28
C LYS A 373 28.64 5.12 -27.82
N ALA A 374 29.67 4.32 -27.56
CA ALA A 374 29.74 2.90 -27.91
C ALA A 374 29.38 1.94 -26.75
N THR A 375 28.93 2.48 -25.62
CA THR A 375 28.48 1.72 -24.44
C THR A 375 27.06 2.14 -24.09
N ARG A 376 26.11 1.20 -24.17
CA ARG A 376 24.75 1.38 -23.68
C ARG A 376 24.62 0.75 -22.31
N LEU A 377 24.11 1.52 -21.36
CA LEU A 377 23.85 1.05 -20.00
C LEU A 377 22.35 1.04 -19.75
N HIS A 378 21.85 -0.04 -19.16
CA HIS A 378 20.54 -0.05 -18.52
C HIS A 378 20.70 0.41 -17.07
N ILE A 379 19.91 1.39 -16.64
CA ILE A 379 19.90 1.90 -15.28
C ILE A 379 18.50 1.65 -14.70
N HIS A 380 18.47 0.87 -13.63
CA HIS A 380 17.28 0.61 -12.82
C HIS A 380 17.46 1.26 -11.45
N LEU A 381 16.48 2.03 -11.02
CA LEU A 381 16.42 2.62 -9.68
C LEU A 381 15.15 2.16 -9.01
N GLU A 382 15.24 1.77 -7.74
CA GLU A 382 14.06 1.57 -6.91
C GLU A 382 14.34 1.97 -5.46
N PHE A 383 13.34 2.54 -4.80
CA PHE A 383 13.43 2.74 -3.35
C PHE A 383 13.07 1.43 -2.61
N GLU A 384 13.90 1.07 -1.64
CA GLU A 384 13.66 -0.05 -0.73
C GLU A 384 13.07 0.40 0.62
N SER A 385 13.09 1.71 0.88
CA SER A 385 12.45 2.39 2.00
C SER A 385 12.31 3.88 1.64
N ASP A 386 11.69 4.69 2.50
CA ASP A 386 11.62 6.14 2.29
C ASP A 386 12.99 6.86 2.22
N LYS A 387 14.06 6.17 2.62
CA LYS A 387 15.42 6.73 2.71
C LYS A 387 16.48 6.04 1.88
N ARG A 388 16.18 4.89 1.30
CA ARG A 388 17.16 4.04 0.63
C ARG A 388 16.75 3.83 -0.81
N CYS A 389 17.50 4.41 -1.74
CA CYS A 389 17.33 4.21 -3.17
C CYS A 389 18.46 3.30 -3.67
N ARG A 390 18.11 2.14 -4.22
CA ARG A 390 19.03 1.20 -4.85
C ARG A 390 19.15 1.53 -6.33
N ILE A 391 20.38 1.56 -6.83
CA ILE A 391 20.71 1.77 -8.23
C ILE A 391 21.37 0.51 -8.74
N HIS A 392 20.84 -0.07 -9.80
CA HIS A 392 21.40 -1.23 -10.48
C HIS A 392 21.67 -0.85 -11.94
N VAL A 393 22.89 -1.09 -12.40
CA VAL A 393 23.37 -0.71 -13.73
C VAL A 393 23.91 -1.94 -14.45
N THR A 394 23.48 -2.17 -15.68
CA THR A 394 23.93 -3.30 -16.51
C THR A 394 24.54 -2.80 -17.81
N ASP A 395 25.74 -3.29 -18.19
CA ASP A 395 26.32 -3.02 -19.51
C ASP A 395 25.67 -3.88 -20.60
N LEU A 396 24.90 -3.23 -21.47
CA LEU A 396 24.23 -3.85 -22.61
C LEU A 396 25.07 -3.81 -23.90
N GLY A 397 26.27 -3.21 -23.87
CA GLY A 397 27.09 -3.02 -25.06
C GLY A 397 26.40 -2.11 -26.10
N LEU A 398 26.71 -2.29 -27.38
CA LEU A 398 26.06 -1.63 -28.50
C LEU A 398 26.13 -2.51 -29.75
N GLY A 399 25.31 -3.57 -29.74
CA GLY A 399 25.25 -4.56 -30.82
C GLY A 399 26.53 -5.39 -30.93
N GLU A 400 26.76 -5.99 -32.10
CA GLU A 400 27.88 -6.90 -32.32
C GLU A 400 29.25 -6.22 -32.35
N MET A 401 29.31 -4.94 -32.76
CA MET A 401 30.56 -4.18 -32.82
C MET A 401 31.14 -3.91 -31.43
N TYR A 402 30.27 -3.80 -30.43
CA TYR A 402 30.63 -3.51 -29.04
C TYR A 402 29.80 -4.42 -28.13
N PRO A 403 30.12 -5.72 -28.03
CA PRO A 403 29.28 -6.67 -27.32
C PRO A 403 29.14 -6.30 -25.84
N ALA A 404 27.99 -6.63 -25.27
CA ALA A 404 27.73 -6.49 -23.83
C ALA A 404 28.80 -7.25 -23.04
N SER A 405 29.36 -6.61 -22.02
CA SER A 405 30.24 -7.33 -21.08
C SER A 405 29.45 -8.18 -20.08
N GLY A 406 28.14 -7.91 -19.93
CA GLY A 406 27.30 -8.52 -18.90
C GLY A 406 27.64 -8.06 -17.49
N MET A 407 28.50 -7.04 -17.35
CA MET A 407 28.84 -6.48 -16.05
C MET A 407 27.65 -5.75 -15.45
N GLU A 408 27.51 -5.93 -14.14
CA GLU A 408 26.48 -5.31 -13.32
C GLU A 408 27.13 -4.58 -12.15
N TRP A 409 26.61 -3.39 -11.83
CA TRP A 409 27.03 -2.59 -10.68
C TRP A 409 25.81 -2.23 -9.84
N GLU A 410 25.96 -2.29 -8.52
CA GLU A 410 24.92 -1.90 -7.58
C GLU A 410 25.48 -0.88 -6.58
N GLU A 411 24.76 0.23 -6.39
CA GLU A 411 25.04 1.22 -5.35
C GLU A 411 23.75 1.64 -4.63
N THR A 412 23.89 2.27 -3.47
CA THR A 412 22.77 2.75 -2.67
C THR A 412 22.96 4.22 -2.36
N ILE A 413 21.97 5.04 -2.73
CA ILE A 413 21.84 6.42 -2.24
C ILE A 413 21.06 6.38 -0.91
N LEU A 414 21.68 6.89 0.14
CA LEU A 414 21.03 7.14 1.43
C LEU A 414 20.58 8.60 1.47
N SER A 415 19.29 8.85 1.68
CA SER A 415 18.83 10.20 1.97
C SER A 415 19.00 10.47 3.47
N ASP A 416 19.95 11.32 3.83
CA ASP A 416 20.14 11.74 5.22
C ASP A 416 18.90 12.46 5.78
N ARG A 417 18.73 12.36 7.10
CA ARG A 417 17.69 13.08 7.84
C ARG A 417 17.91 14.59 7.68
N SER A 418 17.03 15.26 6.94
CA SER A 418 16.82 16.70 7.06
C SER A 418 16.06 17.03 8.34
#